data_AF-A0A7Y7NVL8-F1
#
_entry.id   AF-A0A7Y7NVL8-F1
#
_cell.length_a   1.000
_cell.length_b   1.000
_cell.length_c   1.000
_cell.angle_alpha   90.00
_cell.angle_beta   90.00
_cell.angle_gamma   90.00
#
_symmetry.space_group_name_H-M   'P 1'
#
loop_
_entity.id
_entity.type
_entity.pdbx_description
1 polymer ?
#
loop_
_entity_poly.entity_id
_entity_poly.type
_entity_poly.pdbx_seq_one_letter_code
_entity_poly.pdbx_strand_id
1 'polypeptide(L)'
;MKKLLVLILILWSFSIKAQTNVYHSFPDSAVWRVDYHSFNPFSFGFNIKYYFHYYITGDTIINSSLHKKIFKSYTKVDVIAWNLPTNPPVSTEPAYAGALRDDSVANKTFFVFPNTTIDSLLFDYNLVMGDTLKGIHSFYNLVISSVDSVLINGQYRTRWNFDTITELGISYYPFIIEGIGSSAGIMEPLYYYPIDFTRRYLVCIKDNNATLFTSDYNSSYGCNLIYEGINEINSFSKPKIYPNPFTESTTIEFEYQNSENYSLEIFNNLGQKVRRIENIRTNKIKIERGNFSSGIYFFQLKNDCGNWQTGKLVVE
;
A
#
# COMPACT_ATOMS: atom_id res chain seq x y z
N MET A 1 15.17 71.57 -45.43
CA MET A 1 14.21 71.43 -44.31
C MET A 1 13.69 70.01 -44.32
N LYS A 2 14.13 69.18 -43.36
CA LYS A 2 13.82 67.74 -43.27
C LYS A 2 12.38 67.57 -42.77
N LYS A 3 11.51 66.91 -43.54
CA LYS A 3 10.17 66.50 -43.07
C LYS A 3 10.28 65.11 -42.45
N LEU A 4 10.04 65.07 -41.14
CA LEU A 4 10.05 63.88 -40.29
C LEU A 4 8.78 63.07 -40.56
N LEU A 5 8.95 61.80 -40.95
CA LEU A 5 7.86 60.84 -41.15
C LEU A 5 7.60 60.14 -39.81
N VAL A 6 6.49 60.45 -39.14
CA VAL A 6 6.11 59.81 -37.87
C VAL A 6 5.33 58.55 -38.19
N LEU A 7 5.98 57.40 -37.97
CA LEU A 7 5.36 56.07 -38.05
C LEU A 7 4.66 55.79 -36.72
N ILE A 8 3.33 55.81 -36.71
CA ILE A 8 2.52 55.45 -35.52
C ILE A 8 2.45 53.92 -35.48
N LEU A 9 3.25 53.30 -34.61
CA LEU A 9 3.16 51.89 -34.26
C LEU A 9 1.99 51.68 -33.29
N ILE A 10 0.86 51.23 -33.82
CA ILE A 10 -0.27 50.77 -33.02
C ILE A 10 0.08 49.38 -32.48
N LEU A 11 0.58 49.32 -31.25
CA LEU A 11 0.73 48.08 -30.49
C LEU A 11 -0.67 47.66 -30.00
N TRP A 12 -1.35 46.82 -30.79
CA TRP A 12 -2.47 46.03 -30.29
C TRP A 12 -1.93 44.99 -29.32
N SER A 13 -2.12 45.23 -28.04
CA SER A 13 -1.98 44.22 -27.00
C SER A 13 -3.09 43.18 -27.18
N PHE A 14 -2.88 42.19 -28.05
CA PHE A 14 -3.59 40.93 -27.95
C PHE A 14 -3.15 40.27 -26.65
N SER A 15 -3.96 40.41 -25.60
CA SER A 15 -3.91 39.50 -24.45
C SER A 15 -4.36 38.13 -24.96
N ILE A 16 -3.40 37.36 -25.47
CA ILE A 16 -3.59 35.94 -25.74
C ILE A 16 -3.80 35.29 -24.36
N LYS A 17 -5.05 35.16 -23.92
CA LYS A 17 -5.42 34.21 -22.85
C LYS A 17 -5.41 32.80 -23.45
N ALA A 18 -4.24 32.33 -23.87
CA ALA A 18 -4.04 30.94 -24.28
C ALA A 18 -3.78 30.10 -23.04
N GLN A 19 -4.84 29.88 -22.28
CA GLN A 19 -5.08 28.68 -21.46
C GLN A 19 -6.49 28.87 -20.91
N THR A 20 -7.49 28.26 -21.56
CA THR A 20 -8.69 27.87 -20.84
C THR A 20 -8.20 26.86 -19.80
N ASN A 21 -8.31 27.18 -18.52
CA ASN A 21 -7.98 26.24 -17.46
C ASN A 21 -9.00 25.11 -17.55
N VAL A 22 -8.64 24.02 -18.25
CA VAL A 22 -9.51 22.86 -18.44
C VAL A 22 -9.48 22.11 -17.13
N TYR A 23 -10.64 21.96 -16.49
CA TYR A 23 -10.75 21.16 -15.28
C TYR A 23 -10.30 19.72 -15.56
N HIS A 24 -9.37 19.21 -14.75
CA HIS A 24 -8.89 17.84 -14.85
C HIS A 24 -9.61 16.95 -13.84
N SER A 25 -10.65 16.25 -14.28
CA SER A 25 -11.31 15.21 -13.49
C SER A 25 -10.36 14.06 -13.15
N PHE A 26 -10.67 13.35 -12.06
CA PHE A 26 -9.99 12.10 -11.76
C PHE A 26 -10.27 11.07 -12.86
N PRO A 27 -9.29 10.23 -13.27
CA PRO A 27 -9.51 9.19 -14.26
C PRO A 27 -10.59 8.18 -13.81
N ASP A 28 -11.32 7.60 -14.76
CA ASP A 28 -12.42 6.66 -14.45
C ASP A 28 -11.93 5.30 -13.96
N SER A 29 -10.68 4.95 -14.24
CA SER A 29 -10.05 3.70 -13.81
C SER A 29 -8.86 3.92 -12.87
N ALA A 30 -8.86 5.07 -12.18
CA ALA A 30 -7.77 5.47 -11.32
C ALA A 30 -7.56 4.48 -10.15
N VAL A 31 -6.28 4.24 -9.86
CA VAL A 31 -5.82 3.46 -8.72
C VAL A 31 -4.74 4.24 -7.98
N TRP A 32 -4.95 4.51 -6.69
CA TRP A 32 -4.01 5.24 -5.84
C TRP A 32 -3.26 4.27 -4.95
N ARG A 33 -1.96 4.12 -5.17
CA ARG A 33 -1.11 3.32 -4.28
C ARG A 33 -0.66 4.19 -3.11
N VAL A 34 -0.98 3.77 -1.89
CA VAL A 34 -0.72 4.55 -0.67
C VAL A 34 0.06 3.72 0.34
N ASP A 35 1.09 4.34 0.90
CA ASP A 35 1.83 3.79 2.03
C ASP A 35 1.51 4.59 3.29
N TYR A 36 1.27 3.86 4.36
CA TYR A 36 0.93 4.42 5.65
C TYR A 36 1.88 3.85 6.69
N HIS A 37 2.45 4.71 7.52
CA HIS A 37 3.46 4.34 8.49
C HIS A 37 3.04 4.84 9.86
N SER A 38 2.95 3.94 10.82
CA SER A 38 2.71 4.23 12.24
C SER A 38 4.00 4.03 13.02
N PHE A 39 4.44 5.05 13.77
CA PHE A 39 5.63 5.03 14.60
C PHE A 39 5.36 5.71 15.94
N ASN A 40 5.26 4.92 17.01
CA ASN A 40 5.09 5.45 18.37
C ASN A 40 6.40 5.32 19.16
N PRO A 41 7.13 6.43 19.42
CA PRO A 41 8.37 6.40 20.19
C PRO A 41 8.16 6.17 21.69
N PHE A 42 6.93 6.35 22.20
CA PHE A 42 6.62 6.25 23.63
C PHE A 42 6.08 4.87 24.03
N SER A 43 5.80 3.98 23.07
CA SER A 43 5.28 2.63 23.30
C SER A 43 6.15 1.61 22.58
N PHE A 44 7.07 0.95 23.30
CA PHE A 44 7.87 -0.20 22.84
C PHE A 44 8.61 -0.09 21.49
N GLY A 45 8.74 1.12 20.93
CA GLY A 45 9.51 1.36 19.69
C GLY A 45 9.01 0.56 18.49
N PHE A 46 7.70 0.43 18.30
CA PHE A 46 7.16 -0.27 17.13
C PHE A 46 7.04 0.67 15.92
N ASN A 47 7.41 0.11 14.76
CA ASN A 47 7.30 0.73 13.45
C ASN A 47 6.45 -0.19 12.58
N ILE A 48 5.22 0.24 12.26
CA ILE A 48 4.29 -0.57 11.46
C ILE A 48 4.07 0.15 10.14
N LYS A 49 4.32 -0.57 9.04
CA LYS A 49 4.06 -0.09 7.69
C LYS A 49 2.88 -0.84 7.12
N TYR A 50 1.97 -0.08 6.52
CA TYR A 50 0.76 -0.54 5.88
C TYR A 50 0.81 -0.14 4.42
N TYR A 51 0.50 -1.10 3.56
CA TYR A 51 0.56 -0.95 2.11
C TYR A 51 -0.80 -1.34 1.56
N PHE A 52 -1.46 -0.43 0.84
CA PHE A 52 -2.74 -0.67 0.20
C PHE A 52 -2.91 0.22 -1.03
N HIS A 53 -3.99 0.04 -1.76
CA HIS A 53 -4.40 0.96 -2.80
C HIS A 53 -5.91 1.22 -2.76
N TYR A 54 -6.31 2.40 -3.21
CA TYR A 54 -7.70 2.68 -3.55
C TYR A 54 -7.92 2.48 -5.04
N TYR A 55 -9.10 2.05 -5.44
CA TYR A 55 -9.46 1.83 -6.84
C TYR A 55 -10.94 2.12 -7.11
N ILE A 56 -11.23 2.54 -8.33
CA ILE A 56 -12.61 2.75 -8.80
C ILE A 56 -13.19 1.42 -9.28
N THR A 57 -14.45 1.15 -8.93
CA THR A 57 -15.19 -0.07 -9.34
C THR A 57 -16.40 0.22 -10.22
N GLY A 58 -16.60 1.49 -10.61
CA GLY A 58 -17.74 1.99 -11.36
C GLY A 58 -18.53 3.01 -10.57
N ASP A 59 -19.69 3.41 -11.09
CA ASP A 59 -20.41 4.57 -10.59
C ASP A 59 -21.56 4.23 -9.64
N THR A 60 -22.05 5.26 -8.96
CA THR A 60 -23.26 5.26 -8.13
C THR A 60 -23.92 6.64 -8.19
N ILE A 61 -25.20 6.71 -7.84
CA ILE A 61 -25.95 7.98 -7.77
C ILE A 61 -26.28 8.25 -6.30
N ILE A 62 -25.90 9.44 -5.81
CA ILE A 62 -26.18 9.90 -4.44
C ILE A 62 -26.77 11.31 -4.58
N ASN A 63 -27.94 11.55 -3.98
CA ASN A 63 -28.68 12.82 -4.09
C ASN A 63 -28.84 13.35 -5.52
N SER A 64 -29.09 12.45 -6.48
CA SER A 64 -29.22 12.74 -7.92
C SER A 64 -27.93 13.16 -8.65
N SER A 65 -26.78 13.08 -7.99
CA SER A 65 -25.46 13.34 -8.59
C SER A 65 -24.69 12.04 -8.82
N LEU A 66 -23.99 11.95 -9.96
CA LEU A 66 -23.13 10.81 -10.28
C LEU A 66 -21.83 10.86 -9.47
N HIS A 67 -21.44 9.73 -8.88
CA HIS A 67 -20.21 9.56 -8.12
C HIS A 67 -19.51 8.26 -8.53
N LYS A 68 -18.18 8.24 -8.43
CA LYS A 68 -17.34 7.05 -8.65
C LYS A 68 -17.17 6.31 -7.33
N LYS A 69 -17.50 5.02 -7.28
CA LYS A 69 -17.30 4.19 -6.08
C LYS A 69 -15.82 3.89 -5.88
N ILE A 70 -15.31 4.27 -4.73
CA ILE A 70 -13.94 3.99 -4.29
C ILE A 70 -13.95 2.81 -3.34
N PHE A 71 -13.10 1.83 -3.63
CA PHE A 71 -12.81 0.70 -2.75
C PHE A 71 -11.36 0.78 -2.28
N LYS A 72 -11.11 0.31 -1.06
CA LYS A 72 -9.77 0.05 -0.55
C LYS A 72 -9.44 -1.42 -0.77
N SER A 73 -8.21 -1.71 -1.19
CA SER A 73 -7.70 -3.08 -1.36
C SER A 73 -7.42 -3.76 -0.03
N TYR A 74 -6.87 -4.97 -0.12
CA TYR A 74 -6.14 -5.58 0.98
C TYR A 74 -5.09 -4.63 1.54
N THR A 75 -4.90 -4.67 2.86
CA THR A 75 -3.80 -3.97 3.52
C THR A 75 -2.71 -4.97 3.88
N LYS A 76 -1.57 -4.91 3.20
CA LYS A 76 -0.37 -5.63 3.62
C LYS A 76 0.26 -4.89 4.79
N VAL A 77 0.62 -5.62 5.84
CA VAL A 77 1.21 -5.07 7.06
C VAL A 77 2.60 -5.66 7.23
N ASP A 78 3.61 -4.80 7.31
CA ASP A 78 4.95 -5.18 7.74
C ASP A 78 5.19 -4.56 9.11
N VAL A 79 5.52 -5.41 10.09
CA VAL A 79 5.87 -4.95 11.44
C VAL A 79 7.37 -5.03 11.63
N ILE A 80 7.97 -3.88 11.91
CA ILE A 80 9.37 -3.74 12.27
C ILE A 80 9.38 -3.35 13.75
N ALA A 81 9.54 -4.34 14.64
CA ALA A 81 9.52 -4.12 16.08
C ALA A 81 10.64 -4.89 16.78
N TRP A 82 11.23 -4.25 17.78
CA TRP A 82 12.18 -4.88 18.70
C TRP A 82 11.37 -5.43 19.89
N ASN A 83 11.02 -6.72 19.85
CA ASN A 83 10.25 -7.46 20.88
C ASN A 83 8.74 -7.13 20.93
N LEU A 84 7.94 -7.80 20.09
CA LEU A 84 6.49 -7.78 20.24
C LEU A 84 6.00 -8.86 21.22
N PRO A 85 5.19 -8.51 22.23
CA PRO A 85 4.39 -9.48 22.97
C PRO A 85 3.10 -9.90 22.23
N THR A 86 2.79 -9.30 21.07
CA THR A 86 1.53 -9.54 20.33
C THR A 86 1.76 -9.82 18.85
N ASN A 87 0.88 -10.62 18.26
CA ASN A 87 0.88 -10.90 16.83
C ASN A 87 0.76 -9.60 16.00
N PRO A 88 1.35 -9.55 14.79
CA PRO A 88 1.20 -8.40 13.90
C PRO A 88 -0.28 -8.16 13.57
N PRO A 89 -0.68 -6.90 13.26
CA PRO A 89 -2.04 -6.58 12.84
C PRO A 89 -2.46 -7.45 11.64
N VAL A 90 -3.67 -7.98 11.68
CA VAL A 90 -4.21 -8.81 10.60
C VAL A 90 -4.48 -7.95 9.37
N SER A 91 -4.21 -8.48 8.18
CA SER A 91 -4.59 -7.85 6.92
C SER A 91 -6.10 -7.65 6.86
N THR A 92 -6.53 -6.50 6.35
CA THR A 92 -7.96 -6.19 6.18
C THR A 92 -8.41 -6.55 4.77
N GLU A 93 -9.58 -7.18 4.64
CA GLU A 93 -10.24 -7.44 3.35
C GLU A 93 -10.58 -6.15 2.59
N PRO A 94 -10.72 -6.21 1.25
CA PRO A 94 -11.19 -5.10 0.45
C PRO A 94 -12.57 -4.63 0.89
N ALA A 95 -12.73 -3.33 1.00
CA ALA A 95 -13.95 -2.72 1.49
C ALA A 95 -14.29 -1.43 0.75
N TYR A 96 -15.59 -1.12 0.71
CA TYR A 96 -16.07 0.15 0.20
C TYR A 96 -15.52 1.31 1.05
N ALA A 97 -14.81 2.24 0.42
CA ALA A 97 -14.17 3.38 1.08
C ALA A 97 -14.98 4.67 0.94
N GLY A 98 -15.89 4.75 -0.03
CA GLY A 98 -16.75 5.92 -0.25
C GLY A 98 -17.02 6.19 -1.73
N ALA A 99 -17.54 7.37 -2.03
CA ALA A 99 -17.82 7.79 -3.41
C ALA A 99 -17.18 9.16 -3.71
N LEU A 100 -16.49 9.27 -4.84
CA LEU A 100 -15.81 10.47 -5.30
C LEU A 100 -16.66 11.18 -6.36
N ARG A 101 -16.77 12.50 -6.28
CA ARG A 101 -17.45 13.31 -7.31
C ARG A 101 -16.67 14.55 -7.66
N ASP A 102 -16.44 14.70 -8.96
CA ASP A 102 -15.89 15.93 -9.54
C ASP A 102 -17.01 16.89 -9.90
N ASP A 103 -16.78 18.18 -9.65
CA ASP A 103 -17.65 19.29 -10.03
C ASP A 103 -16.81 20.31 -10.81
N SER A 104 -16.80 20.14 -12.13
CA SER A 104 -16.02 20.98 -13.04
C SER A 104 -16.57 22.40 -13.19
N VAL A 105 -17.83 22.63 -12.80
CA VAL A 105 -18.43 23.97 -12.79
C VAL A 105 -17.99 24.74 -11.55
N ALA A 106 -17.93 24.05 -10.40
CA ALA A 106 -17.49 24.65 -9.15
C ALA A 106 -15.96 24.62 -8.95
N ASN A 107 -15.20 23.93 -9.83
CA ASN A 107 -13.78 23.63 -9.66
C ASN A 107 -13.48 22.97 -8.31
N LYS A 108 -14.28 21.96 -7.96
CA LYS A 108 -14.20 21.25 -6.67
C LYS A 108 -14.31 19.75 -6.86
N THR A 109 -13.80 19.02 -5.88
CA THR A 109 -14.04 17.59 -5.75
C THR A 109 -14.64 17.33 -4.38
N PHE A 110 -15.59 16.41 -4.32
CA PHE A 110 -16.32 16.01 -3.13
C PHE A 110 -16.14 14.51 -2.88
N PHE A 111 -16.29 14.12 -1.61
CA PHE A 111 -16.24 12.74 -1.16
C PHE A 111 -17.42 12.43 -0.23
N VAL A 112 -18.08 11.31 -0.48
CA VAL A 112 -19.14 10.77 0.38
C VAL A 112 -18.58 9.57 1.14
N PHE A 113 -18.47 9.70 2.46
CA PHE A 113 -17.97 8.63 3.32
C PHE A 113 -18.99 7.48 3.47
N PRO A 114 -18.53 6.26 3.80
CA PRO A 114 -19.40 5.12 4.03
C PRO A 114 -20.50 5.43 5.05
N ASN A 115 -21.70 4.90 4.80
CA ASN A 115 -22.87 5.08 5.66
C ASN A 115 -23.39 6.54 5.75
N THR A 116 -22.98 7.41 4.84
CA THR A 116 -23.48 8.78 4.72
C THR A 116 -23.97 9.07 3.30
N THR A 117 -24.69 10.18 3.14
CA THR A 117 -25.07 10.74 1.83
C THR A 117 -24.58 12.18 1.67
N ILE A 118 -23.63 12.61 2.51
CA ILE A 118 -23.17 13.99 2.60
C ILE A 118 -21.95 14.17 1.67
N ASP A 119 -22.08 15.08 0.72
CA ASP A 119 -20.95 15.55 -0.08
C ASP A 119 -20.02 16.40 0.78
N SER A 120 -18.94 15.79 1.25
CA SER A 120 -17.89 16.49 2.00
C SER A 120 -16.88 17.07 1.03
N LEU A 121 -16.56 18.36 1.18
CA LEU A 121 -15.54 19.01 0.34
C LEU A 121 -14.20 18.30 0.51
N LEU A 122 -13.69 17.72 -0.59
CA LEU A 122 -12.40 17.05 -0.62
C LEU A 122 -11.31 18.04 -1.06
N PHE A 123 -11.46 18.60 -2.26
CA PHE A 123 -10.50 19.55 -2.83
C PHE A 123 -11.22 20.78 -3.39
N ASP A 124 -10.67 21.97 -3.10
CA ASP A 124 -11.11 23.25 -3.67
C ASP A 124 -9.99 23.81 -4.55
N TYR A 125 -10.19 23.79 -5.87
CA TYR A 125 -9.19 24.23 -6.84
C TYR A 125 -9.28 25.73 -7.15
N ASN A 126 -10.16 26.47 -6.46
CA ASN A 126 -10.24 27.92 -6.57
C ASN A 126 -9.29 28.65 -5.62
N LEU A 127 -8.58 27.92 -4.76
CA LEU A 127 -7.69 28.50 -3.77
C LEU A 127 -6.44 29.09 -4.43
N VAL A 128 -6.01 30.24 -3.92
CA VAL A 128 -4.81 30.95 -4.37
C VAL A 128 -3.76 31.03 -3.25
N MET A 129 -2.57 31.53 -3.58
CA MET A 129 -1.49 31.73 -2.60
C MET A 129 -1.99 32.52 -1.39
N GLY A 130 -1.68 32.03 -0.19
CA GLY A 130 -2.11 32.63 1.08
C GLY A 130 -3.49 32.16 1.58
N ASP A 131 -4.28 31.45 0.77
CA ASP A 131 -5.53 30.85 1.25
C ASP A 131 -5.24 29.62 2.13
N THR A 132 -6.13 29.39 3.10
CA THR A 132 -6.12 28.21 3.96
C THR A 132 -6.92 27.06 3.33
N LEU A 133 -6.40 25.84 3.49
CA LEU A 133 -7.05 24.60 3.09
C LEU A 133 -8.41 24.42 3.78
N LYS A 134 -9.41 24.01 2.99
CA LYS A 134 -10.80 23.80 3.43
C LYS A 134 -11.19 22.33 3.30
N GLY A 135 -12.37 21.99 3.84
CA GLY A 135 -12.97 20.68 3.68
C GLY A 135 -12.43 19.63 4.66
N ILE A 136 -12.45 18.36 4.28
CA ILE A 136 -12.11 17.25 5.19
C ILE A 136 -10.65 17.29 5.69
N HIS A 137 -9.80 18.06 5.03
CA HIS A 137 -8.39 18.23 5.39
C HIS A 137 -8.14 19.44 6.31
N SER A 138 -9.17 20.21 6.70
CA SER A 138 -9.02 21.47 7.44
C SER A 138 -8.68 21.32 8.93
N PHE A 139 -8.39 20.12 9.42
CA PHE A 139 -7.99 19.88 10.81
C PHE A 139 -6.68 20.58 11.20
N TYR A 140 -5.85 20.88 10.20
CA TYR A 140 -4.66 21.70 10.34
C TYR A 140 -4.80 22.90 9.40
N ASN A 141 -4.49 24.11 9.90
CA ASN A 141 -4.55 25.35 9.11
C ASN A 141 -3.39 25.40 8.10
N LEU A 142 -3.40 24.51 7.11
CA LEU A 142 -2.42 24.49 6.04
C LEU A 142 -2.72 25.64 5.08
N VAL A 143 -1.73 26.50 4.87
CA VAL A 143 -1.84 27.64 3.95
C VAL A 143 -1.09 27.32 2.67
N ILE A 144 -1.62 27.79 1.54
CA ILE A 144 -0.97 27.61 0.23
C ILE A 144 0.26 28.51 0.16
N SER A 145 1.42 27.88 0.06
CA SER A 145 2.72 28.54 -0.05
C SER A 145 3.05 28.89 -1.50
N SER A 146 2.63 28.06 -2.45
CA SER A 146 2.81 28.30 -3.88
C SER A 146 1.84 27.49 -4.72
N VAL A 147 1.58 27.98 -5.93
CA VAL A 147 0.81 27.27 -6.97
C VAL A 147 1.68 27.17 -8.20
N ASP A 148 1.93 25.94 -8.66
CA ASP A 148 2.73 25.66 -9.85
C ASP A 148 2.02 24.66 -10.76
N SER A 149 2.76 24.10 -11.73
CA SER A 149 2.22 23.15 -12.70
C SER A 149 3.11 21.91 -12.81
N VAL A 150 2.47 20.75 -12.95
CA VAL A 150 3.12 19.44 -13.12
C VAL A 150 2.69 18.86 -14.46
N LEU A 151 3.66 18.41 -15.26
CA LEU A 151 3.39 17.76 -16.54
C LEU A 151 3.05 16.28 -16.31
N ILE A 152 1.85 15.86 -16.69
CA ILE A 152 1.35 14.49 -16.54
C ILE A 152 0.75 14.04 -17.88
N ASN A 153 1.30 12.99 -18.49
CA ASN A 153 0.90 12.50 -19.82
C ASN A 153 0.81 13.59 -20.90
N GLY A 154 1.75 14.54 -20.89
CA GLY A 154 1.79 15.64 -21.87
C GLY A 154 0.81 16.78 -21.61
N GLN A 155 0.04 16.75 -20.51
CA GLN A 155 -0.83 17.84 -20.07
C GLN A 155 -0.36 18.43 -18.76
N TYR A 156 -0.36 19.76 -18.66
CA TYR A 156 -0.05 20.44 -17.42
C TYR A 156 -1.27 20.42 -16.49
N ARG A 157 -1.04 20.01 -15.24
CA ARG A 157 -2.02 20.08 -14.16
C ARG A 157 -1.54 21.04 -13.10
N THR A 158 -2.46 21.76 -12.48
CA THR A 158 -2.11 22.66 -11.38
C THR A 158 -1.77 21.86 -10.11
N ARG A 159 -0.72 22.31 -9.41
CA ARG A 159 -0.33 21.81 -8.10
C ARG A 159 -0.34 22.95 -7.10
N TRP A 160 -1.04 22.73 -5.99
CA TRP A 160 -1.06 23.62 -4.83
C TRP A 160 -0.12 23.04 -3.79
N ASN A 161 0.97 23.74 -3.51
CA ASN A 161 1.90 23.39 -2.45
C ASN A 161 1.52 24.15 -1.18
N PHE A 162 1.57 23.46 -0.06
CA PHE A 162 1.28 24.04 1.26
C PHE A 162 2.56 24.41 1.99
N ASP A 163 2.42 25.15 3.10
CA ASP A 163 3.53 25.41 3.99
C ASP A 163 4.21 24.12 4.45
N THR A 164 5.54 24.16 4.49
CA THR A 164 6.35 23.03 4.96
C THR A 164 6.08 22.80 6.44
N ILE A 165 5.72 21.57 6.78
CA ILE A 165 5.53 21.17 8.18
C ILE A 165 6.86 20.59 8.65
N THR A 166 7.52 21.24 9.61
CA THR A 166 8.80 20.75 10.17
C THR A 166 8.66 20.49 11.67
N GLU A 167 8.82 19.24 12.09
CA GLU A 167 8.77 18.86 13.50
C GLU A 167 9.78 17.74 13.80
N LEU A 168 10.41 17.79 14.98
CA LEU A 168 11.44 16.83 15.43
C LEU A 168 12.56 16.59 14.39
N GLY A 169 12.94 17.63 13.65
CA GLY A 169 13.99 17.58 12.63
C GLY A 169 13.59 16.93 11.29
N ILE A 170 12.30 16.70 11.07
CA ILE A 170 11.77 16.09 9.84
C ILE A 170 10.81 17.06 9.17
N SER A 171 11.04 17.34 7.89
CA SER A 171 10.20 18.21 7.07
C SER A 171 9.28 17.39 6.15
N TYR A 172 8.03 17.84 6.06
CA TYR A 172 7.00 17.32 5.17
C TYR A 172 6.51 18.44 4.25
N TYR A 173 6.27 18.10 2.99
CA TYR A 173 5.94 19.04 1.92
C TYR A 173 4.55 18.67 1.35
N PRO A 174 3.46 19.13 1.96
CA PRO A 174 2.12 18.77 1.51
C PRO A 174 1.82 19.41 0.16
N PHE A 175 1.12 18.68 -0.70
CA PHE A 175 0.60 19.23 -1.94
C PHE A 175 -0.73 18.58 -2.34
N ILE A 176 -1.46 19.25 -3.23
CA ILE A 176 -2.58 18.70 -4.00
C ILE A 176 -2.29 18.91 -5.48
N ILE A 177 -2.56 17.91 -6.31
CA ILE A 177 -2.51 17.98 -7.77
C ILE A 177 -3.90 17.69 -8.32
N GLU A 178 -4.38 18.56 -9.20
CA GLU A 178 -5.70 18.45 -9.84
C GLU A 178 -5.90 17.08 -10.53
N GLY A 179 -7.01 16.41 -10.23
CA GLY A 179 -7.36 15.10 -10.81
C GLY A 179 -6.36 13.97 -10.51
N ILE A 180 -5.46 14.16 -9.54
CA ILE A 180 -4.50 13.13 -9.07
C ILE A 180 -4.69 12.88 -7.57
N GLY A 181 -4.88 13.94 -6.76
CA GLY A 181 -5.07 13.81 -5.32
C GLY A 181 -3.98 14.56 -4.55
N SER A 182 -3.67 14.10 -3.35
CA SER A 182 -2.77 14.79 -2.42
C SER A 182 -1.46 14.04 -2.23
N SER A 183 -0.47 14.68 -1.61
CA SER A 183 0.80 14.05 -1.22
C SER A 183 0.63 12.85 -0.28
N ALA A 184 -0.54 12.72 0.35
CA ALA A 184 -0.88 11.64 1.28
C ALA A 184 -1.75 10.53 0.67
N GLY A 185 -2.34 10.75 -0.51
CA GLY A 185 -3.26 9.80 -1.15
C GLY A 185 -4.45 10.50 -1.79
N ILE A 186 -5.66 10.04 -1.49
CA ILE A 186 -6.91 10.65 -2.00
C ILE A 186 -7.73 11.29 -0.89
N MET A 187 -7.90 10.60 0.24
CA MET A 187 -8.76 11.04 1.36
C MET A 187 -7.98 11.21 2.66
N GLU A 188 -6.70 10.84 2.63
CA GLU A 188 -5.77 10.93 3.73
C GLU A 188 -5.58 12.39 4.17
N PRO A 189 -5.56 12.66 5.48
CA PRO A 189 -5.21 13.99 5.98
C PRO A 189 -3.80 14.40 5.52
N LEU A 190 -3.68 15.66 5.12
CA LEU A 190 -2.45 16.28 4.61
C LEU A 190 -1.49 16.77 5.71
N TYR A 191 -1.78 16.46 6.98
CA TYR A 191 -0.99 16.92 8.10
C TYR A 191 -0.07 15.82 8.67
N TYR A 192 0.95 16.30 9.37
CA TYR A 192 1.90 15.53 10.16
C TYR A 192 1.72 15.85 11.67
N TYR A 193 2.66 15.40 12.51
CA TYR A 193 2.45 14.66 13.73
C TYR A 193 2.52 15.44 15.07
N PRO A 194 1.42 15.51 15.86
CA PRO A 194 1.57 15.33 17.33
C PRO A 194 0.67 14.28 18.03
N ILE A 195 -0.41 13.74 17.43
CA ILE A 195 -1.42 12.92 18.18
C ILE A 195 -1.69 11.48 17.72
N ASP A 196 -1.56 11.12 16.43
CA ASP A 196 -1.95 9.80 15.86
C ASP A 196 -0.83 8.77 15.48
N PHE A 197 0.44 9.06 15.78
CA PHE A 197 1.74 8.50 15.40
C PHE A 197 1.98 8.18 13.93
N THR A 198 1.40 8.90 12.97
CA THR A 198 1.33 8.40 11.59
C THR A 198 1.84 9.30 10.47
N ARG A 199 2.20 8.66 9.35
CA ARG A 199 2.62 9.27 8.08
C ARG A 199 1.94 8.58 6.93
N ARG A 200 1.61 9.34 5.89
CA ARG A 200 0.83 8.90 4.74
C ARG A 200 1.49 9.43 3.48
N TYR A 201 1.63 8.56 2.49
CA TYR A 201 2.32 8.88 1.24
C TYR A 201 1.52 8.34 0.07
N LEU A 202 1.12 9.22 -0.84
CA LEU A 202 0.79 8.79 -2.19
C LEU A 202 2.07 8.26 -2.82
N VAL A 203 2.12 6.98 -3.17
CA VAL A 203 3.28 6.38 -3.87
C VAL A 203 3.17 6.70 -5.35
N CYS A 204 2.03 6.36 -5.95
CA CYS A 204 1.75 6.58 -7.36
C CYS A 204 0.24 6.52 -7.64
N ILE A 205 -0.14 7.00 -8.82
CA ILE A 205 -1.46 6.78 -9.40
C ILE A 205 -1.33 5.99 -10.71
N LYS A 206 -2.26 5.08 -10.95
CA LYS A 206 -2.39 4.38 -12.23
C LYS A 206 -3.74 4.69 -12.87
N ASP A 207 -3.78 4.65 -14.19
CA ASP A 207 -5.01 4.65 -14.98
C ASP A 207 -4.88 3.56 -16.05
N ASN A 208 -5.90 2.70 -16.19
CA ASN A 208 -5.88 1.54 -17.08
C ASN A 208 -4.61 0.68 -16.93
N ASN A 209 -4.17 0.48 -15.68
CA ASN A 209 -2.95 -0.23 -15.28
C ASN A 209 -1.61 0.44 -15.67
N ALA A 210 -1.63 1.54 -16.43
CA ALA A 210 -0.45 2.35 -16.71
C ALA A 210 -0.19 3.35 -15.58
N THR A 211 1.07 3.52 -15.19
CA THR A 211 1.43 4.55 -14.19
C THR A 211 1.26 5.94 -14.79
N LEU A 212 0.34 6.72 -14.22
CA LEU A 212 0.04 8.08 -14.64
C LEU A 212 0.91 9.11 -13.90
N PHE A 213 1.16 8.87 -12.61
CA PHE A 213 1.97 9.75 -11.76
C PHE A 213 2.71 8.93 -10.71
N THR A 214 3.95 9.29 -10.41
CA THR A 214 4.75 8.73 -9.32
C THR A 214 5.22 9.88 -8.45
N SER A 215 5.08 9.75 -7.14
CA SER A 215 5.61 10.73 -6.19
C SER A 215 7.12 10.56 -6.00
N ASP A 216 7.73 11.51 -5.31
CA ASP A 216 9.13 11.39 -4.87
C ASP A 216 9.33 10.42 -3.69
N TYR A 217 8.25 9.86 -3.13
CA TYR A 217 8.32 8.91 -2.03
C TYR A 217 8.70 7.51 -2.54
N ASN A 218 9.81 6.97 -2.00
CA ASN A 218 10.30 5.65 -2.34
C ASN A 218 9.69 4.56 -1.45
N SER A 219 8.65 3.88 -1.94
CA SER A 219 8.02 2.75 -1.27
C SER A 219 8.85 1.46 -1.41
N SER A 220 8.92 0.66 -0.35
CA SER A 220 9.51 -0.69 -0.39
C SER A 220 8.81 -1.65 -1.36
N TYR A 221 7.54 -1.41 -1.67
CA TYR A 221 6.77 -2.19 -2.65
C TYR A 221 6.65 -1.49 -4.01
N GLY A 222 7.26 -0.30 -4.15
CA GLY A 222 7.12 0.54 -5.33
C GLY A 222 5.66 0.82 -5.69
N CYS A 223 5.41 1.07 -6.98
CA CYS A 223 4.08 1.31 -7.54
C CYS A 223 3.30 0.00 -7.82
N ASN A 224 3.61 -1.09 -7.12
CA ASN A 224 2.92 -2.37 -7.31
C ASN A 224 1.60 -2.40 -6.53
N LEU A 225 0.57 -2.99 -7.12
CA LEU A 225 -0.74 -3.14 -6.48
C LEU A 225 -0.68 -4.24 -5.42
N ILE A 226 -1.41 -4.02 -4.33
CA ILE A 226 -1.46 -4.93 -3.17
C ILE A 226 -2.67 -5.83 -3.29
N TYR A 227 -2.43 -7.06 -3.72
CA TYR A 227 -3.44 -8.11 -3.73
C TYR A 227 -3.27 -9.00 -2.50
N GLU A 228 -4.28 -9.83 -2.22
CA GLU A 228 -4.12 -10.92 -1.29
C GLU A 228 -3.04 -11.86 -1.83
N GLY A 229 -1.87 -11.83 -1.21
CA GLY A 229 -0.87 -12.87 -1.41
C GLY A 229 -1.23 -14.04 -0.50
N ILE A 230 -1.13 -15.27 -1.01
CA ILE A 230 -0.90 -16.41 -0.12
C ILE A 230 0.36 -16.04 0.65
N ASN A 231 0.26 -15.82 1.96
CA ASN A 231 1.43 -15.55 2.77
C ASN A 231 2.41 -16.72 2.54
N GLU A 232 3.57 -16.44 1.96
CA GLU A 232 4.69 -17.36 2.15
C GLU A 232 4.95 -17.36 3.65
N ILE A 233 4.59 -18.46 4.31
CA ILE A 233 4.92 -18.69 5.71
C ILE A 233 6.43 -18.47 5.80
N ASN A 234 6.83 -17.40 6.50
CA ASN A 234 8.24 -17.11 6.78
C ASN A 234 8.88 -18.43 7.21
N SER A 235 9.76 -18.92 6.35
CA SER A 235 10.24 -20.28 6.37
C SER A 235 10.89 -20.57 7.71
N PHE A 236 10.27 -21.42 8.53
CA PHE A 236 11.05 -22.29 9.40
C PHE A 236 12.11 -22.94 8.50
N SER A 237 13.38 -22.99 8.95
CA SER A 237 14.43 -23.55 8.12
C SER A 237 14.04 -24.94 7.66
N LYS A 238 14.02 -25.15 6.34
CA LYS A 238 13.57 -26.42 5.77
C LYS A 238 14.43 -27.55 6.35
N PRO A 239 13.83 -28.66 6.81
CA PRO A 239 14.59 -29.80 7.28
C PRO A 239 15.57 -30.29 6.21
N LYS A 240 16.81 -30.55 6.60
CA LYS A 240 17.81 -31.21 5.76
C LYS A 240 17.56 -32.71 5.80
N ILE A 241 17.52 -33.35 4.63
CA ILE A 241 17.25 -34.79 4.52
C ILE A 241 18.41 -35.41 3.76
N TYR A 242 19.13 -36.32 4.38
CA TYR A 242 20.30 -36.94 3.76
C TYR A 242 20.58 -38.37 4.26
N PRO A 243 20.93 -39.31 3.36
CA PRO A 243 20.79 -39.19 1.90
C PRO A 243 19.31 -39.15 1.47
N ASN A 244 19.00 -38.50 0.34
CA ASN A 244 17.66 -38.53 -0.26
C ASN A 244 17.81 -38.33 -1.78
N PRO A 245 17.61 -39.37 -2.61
CA PRO A 245 17.04 -40.68 -2.28
C PRO A 245 17.88 -41.55 -1.34
N PHE A 246 17.27 -42.57 -0.74
CA PHE A 246 17.96 -43.52 0.14
C PHE A 246 17.55 -44.98 -0.11
N THR A 247 18.51 -45.89 0.08
CA THR A 247 18.31 -47.34 -0.05
C THR A 247 18.13 -48.01 1.31
N GLU A 248 18.97 -47.70 2.30
CA GLU A 248 18.94 -48.31 3.64
C GLU A 248 18.34 -47.39 4.72
N SER A 249 18.81 -46.15 4.81
CA SER A 249 18.31 -45.17 5.79
C SER A 249 18.54 -43.73 5.35
N THR A 250 17.75 -42.81 5.90
CA THR A 250 17.93 -41.36 5.76
C THR A 250 17.86 -40.67 7.11
N THR A 251 18.47 -39.49 7.22
CA THR A 251 18.39 -38.64 8.42
C THR A 251 17.65 -37.36 8.08
N ILE A 252 16.64 -37.04 8.87
CA ILE A 252 15.95 -35.73 8.87
C ILE A 252 16.57 -34.88 9.98
N GLU A 253 17.23 -33.80 9.61
CA GLU A 253 17.82 -32.81 10.51
C GLU A 253 17.05 -31.49 10.41
N PHE A 254 16.63 -30.94 11.55
CA PHE A 254 15.81 -29.73 11.63
C PHE A 254 16.26 -28.84 12.79
N GLU A 255 15.82 -27.57 12.81
CA GLU A 255 16.06 -26.69 13.95
C GLU A 255 15.22 -27.14 15.14
N TYR A 256 15.90 -27.61 16.19
CA TYR A 256 15.28 -28.01 17.44
C TYR A 256 15.26 -26.84 18.42
N GLN A 257 14.07 -26.47 18.88
CA GLN A 257 13.92 -25.55 19.99
C GLN A 257 13.98 -26.34 21.30
N ASN A 258 14.99 -26.05 22.13
CA ASN A 258 15.17 -26.71 23.42
C ASN A 258 13.89 -26.58 24.26
N SER A 259 13.37 -27.73 24.73
CA SER A 259 12.16 -27.91 25.58
C SER A 259 10.84 -28.19 24.85
N GLU A 260 10.83 -28.34 23.52
CA GLU A 260 9.64 -28.77 22.77
C GLU A 260 9.69 -30.28 22.44
N ASN A 261 8.54 -30.97 22.51
CA ASN A 261 8.42 -32.30 21.92
C ASN A 261 7.98 -32.19 20.46
N TYR A 262 8.54 -33.06 19.62
CA TYR A 262 8.15 -33.16 18.23
C TYR A 262 7.52 -34.52 17.94
N SER A 263 6.64 -34.53 16.94
CA SER A 263 6.06 -35.74 16.34
C SER A 263 6.28 -35.72 14.84
N LEU A 264 6.65 -36.87 14.28
CA LEU A 264 6.85 -37.07 12.85
C LEU A 264 5.80 -38.05 12.34
N GLU A 265 5.08 -37.67 11.29
CA GLU A 265 4.18 -38.54 10.55
C GLU A 265 4.67 -38.67 9.11
N ILE A 266 4.66 -39.87 8.55
CA ILE A 266 5.05 -40.15 7.16
C ILE A 266 3.85 -40.73 6.42
N PHE A 267 3.64 -40.25 5.21
CA PHE A 267 2.52 -40.57 4.33
C PHE A 267 3.02 -41.12 3.00
N ASN A 268 2.31 -42.10 2.43
CA ASN A 268 2.56 -42.56 1.06
C ASN A 268 1.95 -41.61 0.02
N ASN A 269 2.12 -41.92 -1.27
CA ASN A 269 1.59 -41.14 -2.39
C ASN A 269 0.04 -41.08 -2.46
N LEU A 270 -0.65 -41.97 -1.74
CA LEU A 270 -2.11 -41.96 -1.60
C LEU A 270 -2.57 -41.16 -0.36
N GLY A 271 -1.65 -40.53 0.37
CA GLY A 271 -1.95 -39.77 1.59
C GLY A 271 -2.22 -40.63 2.82
N GLN A 272 -1.96 -41.95 2.75
CA GLN A 272 -2.13 -42.84 3.90
C GLN A 272 -0.93 -42.74 4.83
N LYS A 273 -1.18 -42.62 6.13
CA LYS A 273 -0.14 -42.61 7.17
C LYS A 273 0.49 -43.99 7.29
N VAL A 274 1.79 -44.06 7.04
CA VAL A 274 2.59 -45.31 7.00
C VAL A 274 3.60 -45.40 8.15
N ARG A 275 3.94 -44.28 8.79
CA ARG A 275 4.78 -44.26 10.00
C ARG A 275 4.43 -43.07 10.88
N ARG A 276 4.58 -43.25 12.19
CA ARG A 276 4.49 -42.19 13.20
C ARG A 276 5.60 -42.38 14.24
N ILE A 277 6.26 -41.29 14.61
CA ILE A 277 7.26 -41.23 15.67
C ILE A 277 6.87 -40.08 16.58
N GLU A 278 6.81 -40.32 17.89
CA GLU A 278 6.40 -39.32 18.88
C GLU A 278 7.52 -39.06 19.89
N ASN A 279 7.34 -38.02 20.71
CA ASN A 279 8.25 -37.67 21.81
C ASN A 279 9.70 -37.47 21.34
N ILE A 280 9.88 -36.89 20.15
CA ILE A 280 11.20 -36.56 19.59
C ILE A 280 11.74 -35.34 20.34
N ARG A 281 12.92 -35.52 20.97
CA ARG A 281 13.63 -34.50 21.78
C ARG A 281 15.04 -34.24 21.27
N THR A 282 15.26 -34.49 19.98
CA THR A 282 16.55 -34.33 19.29
C THR A 282 16.33 -33.58 17.98
N ASN A 283 17.38 -32.96 17.45
CA ASN A 283 17.35 -32.26 16.17
C ASN A 283 17.56 -33.18 14.95
N LYS A 284 17.74 -34.49 15.18
CA LYS A 284 17.99 -35.49 14.14
C LYS A 284 17.12 -36.72 14.37
N ILE A 285 16.42 -37.13 13.32
CA ILE A 285 15.61 -38.35 13.29
C ILE A 285 16.16 -39.25 12.19
N LYS A 286 16.62 -40.45 12.57
CA LYS A 286 17.01 -41.47 11.60
C LYS A 286 15.79 -42.28 11.18
N ILE A 287 15.59 -42.43 9.87
CA ILE A 287 14.53 -43.22 9.26
C ILE A 287 15.17 -44.41 8.55
N GLU A 288 15.04 -45.58 9.13
CA GLU A 288 15.39 -46.85 8.49
C GLU A 288 14.34 -47.21 7.43
N ARG A 289 14.78 -47.74 6.28
CA ARG A 289 13.91 -48.20 5.19
C ARG A 289 12.86 -49.17 5.72
N GLY A 290 13.28 -50.24 6.40
CA GLY A 290 12.39 -51.30 6.84
C GLY A 290 11.45 -51.75 5.71
N ASN A 291 10.13 -51.65 5.95
CA ASN A 291 9.10 -52.10 5.02
C ASN A 291 8.64 -51.05 3.99
N PHE A 292 9.35 -49.92 3.85
CA PHE A 292 9.02 -48.95 2.80
C PHE A 292 9.31 -49.56 1.42
N SER A 293 8.28 -49.63 0.58
CA SER A 293 8.44 -49.90 -0.85
C SER A 293 9.10 -48.70 -1.54
N SER A 294 9.80 -48.96 -2.64
CA SER A 294 10.39 -47.91 -3.48
C SER A 294 9.31 -46.93 -3.94
N GLY A 295 9.59 -45.62 -3.87
CA GLY A 295 8.62 -44.59 -4.20
C GLY A 295 8.79 -43.29 -3.44
N ILE A 296 7.79 -42.42 -3.56
CA ILE A 296 7.76 -41.09 -2.95
C ILE A 296 6.88 -41.11 -1.71
N TYR A 297 7.41 -40.53 -0.63
CA TYR A 297 6.71 -40.32 0.63
C TYR A 297 6.81 -38.85 1.04
N PHE A 298 5.84 -38.42 1.84
CA PHE A 298 5.82 -37.08 2.42
C PHE A 298 5.84 -37.21 3.94
N PHE A 299 6.52 -36.31 4.63
CA PHE A 299 6.44 -36.26 6.08
C PHE A 299 5.93 -34.92 6.58
N GLN A 300 5.31 -34.95 7.75
CA GLN A 300 4.96 -33.80 8.55
C GLN A 300 5.65 -33.93 9.91
N LEU A 301 6.45 -32.94 10.26
CA LEU A 301 7.07 -32.80 11.58
C LEU A 301 6.33 -31.69 12.33
N LYS A 302 5.70 -31.99 13.45
CA LYS A 302 4.86 -31.06 14.22
C LYS A 302 5.36 -30.93 15.65
N ASN A 303 5.41 -29.70 16.16
CA ASN A 303 5.67 -29.41 17.57
C ASN A 303 4.37 -29.23 18.38
N ASP A 304 4.49 -29.24 19.70
CA ASP A 304 3.36 -29.06 20.62
C ASP A 304 2.66 -27.69 20.47
N CYS A 305 3.39 -26.67 20.00
CA CYS A 305 2.88 -25.33 19.72
C CYS A 305 2.04 -25.22 18.42
N GLY A 306 1.92 -26.31 17.66
CA GLY A 306 1.13 -26.35 16.42
C GLY A 306 1.86 -25.93 15.15
N ASN A 307 3.15 -25.58 15.24
CA ASN A 307 4.00 -25.37 14.08
C ASN A 307 4.31 -26.71 13.41
N TRP A 308 4.37 -26.71 12.08
CA TRP A 308 4.67 -27.91 11.32
C TRP A 308 5.60 -27.61 10.15
N GLN A 309 6.51 -28.54 9.90
CA GLN A 309 7.41 -28.58 8.75
C GLN A 309 7.08 -29.79 7.90
N THR A 310 7.33 -29.71 6.60
CA THR A 310 7.16 -30.85 5.69
C THR A 310 8.39 -31.09 4.83
N GLY A 311 8.48 -32.31 4.31
CA GLY A 311 9.48 -32.66 3.33
C GLY A 311 9.09 -33.90 2.55
N LYS A 312 9.87 -34.18 1.51
CA LYS A 312 9.70 -35.31 0.60
C LYS A 312 10.83 -36.30 0.83
N LEU A 313 10.50 -37.58 0.98
CA LEU A 313 11.44 -38.70 1.02
C LEU A 313 11.31 -39.50 -0.28
N VAL A 314 12.43 -39.93 -0.83
CA VAL A 314 12.50 -40.83 -2.00
C VAL A 314 13.22 -42.11 -1.56
N VAL A 315 12.51 -43.22 -1.63
CA VAL A 315 13.02 -44.56 -1.30
C VAL A 315 13.32 -45.27 -2.61
N GLU A 316 14.55 -45.78 -2.78
CA GLU A 316 14.98 -46.49 -4.00
C GLU A 316 14.70 -47.98 -3.98
#